data_AF-A0AAW8VIH6-F1
#
_entry.id   AF-A0AAW8VIH6-F1
#
_cell.length_a   1.000
_cell.length_b   1.000
_cell.length_c   1.000
_cell.angle_alpha   90.00
_cell.angle_beta   90.00
_cell.angle_gamma   90.00
#
_symmetry.space_group_name_H-M   'P 1'
#
loop_
_entity.id
_entity.type
_entity.pdbx_description
1 polymer ?
#
loop_
_entity_poly.entity_id
_entity_poly.type
_entity_poly.pdbx_seq_one_letter_code
_entity_poly.pdbx_strand_id
1 'polypeptide(L)'
;MEKIEIQKFIALNEEFETANKLVRLGFGELQSINLDNDFYFLPFQLLSQGFERFMKAYICVAYVEKHDILPDFQYIKSLGHDLERLLEEIKLNYYSHYRPVQFEADWQLISDDMNLNELLFILSEFGKLARYYNFDFITGSSKIGINPKEAWRKFENKIKTVDIHTIEKLTNHDVNHEVYQEITNYIINLFERFITALSRQIIWGTLGELGKQLTISSFFDYGTLYEKDFGKTDYRKCTTKYKETPKSIHKRIVSDELNRKFNPDFRSKKIRKCDYKGDWPFYADEIIIECRQKHWCIVTIDGYDYALNGAAKGRYKLENPHDAGMAILGKSIEYFITMALKLW
;
A
#
# COMPACT_ATOMS: atom_id res chain seq x y z
N MET A 1 32.92 -4.92 -12.29
CA MET A 1 33.13 -4.42 -10.92
C MET A 1 34.24 -3.37 -10.81
N GLU A 2 35.11 -3.17 -11.81
CA GLU A 2 36.15 -2.12 -11.80
C GLU A 2 35.65 -0.67 -12.00
N LYS A 3 34.36 -0.45 -12.30
CA LYS A 3 33.84 0.88 -12.71
C LYS A 3 33.50 1.85 -11.56
N ILE A 4 33.33 1.36 -10.32
CA ILE A 4 32.91 2.20 -9.19
C ILE A 4 33.68 1.83 -7.93
N GLU A 5 34.14 2.83 -7.19
CA GLU A 5 34.72 2.65 -5.85
C GLU A 5 33.73 1.95 -4.91
N ILE A 6 34.18 0.93 -4.18
CA ILE A 6 33.34 0.11 -3.29
C ILE A 6 32.49 0.96 -2.34
N GLN A 7 33.03 2.04 -1.78
CA GLN A 7 32.30 2.94 -0.89
C GLN A 7 31.11 3.62 -1.57
N LYS A 8 31.27 4.05 -2.84
CA LYS A 8 30.20 4.68 -3.62
C LYS A 8 29.13 3.66 -4.02
N PHE A 9 29.52 2.42 -4.30
CA PHE A 9 28.58 1.32 -4.52
C PHE A 9 27.72 1.07 -3.27
N ILE A 10 28.34 0.98 -2.08
CA ILE A 10 27.64 0.79 -0.81
C ILE A 10 26.66 1.94 -0.55
N ALA A 11 27.10 3.19 -0.73
CA ALA A 11 26.24 4.35 -0.55
C ALA A 11 25.02 4.32 -1.48
N LEU A 12 25.20 3.96 -2.76
CA LEU A 12 24.09 3.84 -3.70
C LEU A 12 23.13 2.71 -3.33
N ASN A 13 23.66 1.59 -2.82
CA ASN A 13 22.84 0.49 -2.30
C ASN A 13 22.00 0.93 -1.09
N GLU A 14 22.61 1.69 -0.16
CA GLU A 14 21.91 2.25 1.00
C GLU A 14 20.80 3.23 0.61
N GLU A 15 20.96 3.98 -0.48
CA GLU A 15 19.91 4.85 -1.02
C GLU A 15 18.71 4.04 -1.54
N PHE A 16 18.92 2.94 -2.26
CA PHE A 16 17.83 2.04 -2.66
C PHE A 16 17.14 1.40 -1.44
N GLU A 17 17.90 0.92 -0.47
CA GLU A 17 17.35 0.35 0.78
C GLU A 17 16.51 1.36 1.57
N THR A 18 17.02 2.59 1.68
CA THR A 18 16.33 3.68 2.37
C THR A 18 15.05 4.06 1.63
N ALA A 19 15.13 4.21 0.31
CA ALA A 19 13.96 4.50 -0.53
C ALA A 19 12.88 3.42 -0.37
N ASN A 20 13.25 2.14 -0.44
CA ASN A 20 12.32 1.02 -0.28
C ASN A 20 11.63 1.05 1.09
N LYS A 21 12.39 1.24 2.18
CA LYS A 21 11.82 1.32 3.54
C LYS A 21 10.85 2.48 3.67
N LEU A 22 11.21 3.66 3.15
CA LEU A 22 10.34 4.84 3.18
C LEU A 22 9.04 4.61 2.40
N VAL A 23 9.12 4.04 1.19
CA VAL A 23 7.94 3.71 0.38
C VAL A 23 7.02 2.73 1.10
N ARG A 24 7.56 1.62 1.62
CA ARG A 24 6.77 0.60 2.31
C ARG A 24 6.11 1.14 3.58
N LEU A 25 6.84 1.95 4.36
CA LEU A 25 6.26 2.63 5.52
C LEU A 25 5.18 3.63 5.11
N GLY A 26 5.42 4.40 4.04
CA GLY A 26 4.46 5.34 3.48
C GLY A 26 3.17 4.67 3.04
N PHE A 27 3.24 3.52 2.36
CA PHE A 27 2.08 2.71 2.03
C PHE A 27 1.35 2.19 3.27
N GLY A 28 2.07 1.71 4.28
CA GLY A 28 1.46 1.23 5.52
C GLY A 28 0.73 2.32 6.31
N GLU A 29 1.31 3.52 6.39
CA GLU A 29 0.67 4.68 7.02
C GLU A 29 -0.54 5.16 6.20
N LEU A 30 -0.47 5.10 4.87
CA LEU A 30 -1.60 5.41 3.99
C LEU A 30 -2.75 4.42 4.18
N GLN A 31 -2.47 3.12 4.27
CA GLN A 31 -3.46 2.07 4.59
C GLN A 31 -4.06 2.19 6.00
N SER A 32 -3.45 2.99 6.86
CA SER A 32 -3.93 3.27 8.21
C SER A 32 -4.80 4.52 8.30
N ILE A 33 -4.97 5.26 7.19
CA ILE A 33 -5.88 6.41 7.12
C ILE A 33 -7.33 5.93 7.11
N ASN A 34 -8.16 6.60 7.90
CA ASN A 34 -9.60 6.34 7.99
C ASN A 34 -10.32 7.61 8.51
N LEU A 35 -11.61 7.50 8.84
CA LEU A 35 -12.39 8.62 9.38
C LEU A 35 -11.80 9.20 10.68
N ASP A 36 -11.24 8.36 11.54
CA ASP A 36 -10.67 8.76 12.83
C ASP A 36 -9.21 9.21 12.70
N ASN A 37 -8.50 8.76 11.66
CA ASN A 37 -7.10 9.07 11.39
C ASN A 37 -6.93 9.69 10.01
N ASP A 38 -7.00 11.02 9.94
CA ASP A 38 -6.84 11.82 8.70
C ASP A 38 -5.45 12.48 8.56
N PHE A 39 -4.44 11.90 9.24
CA PHE A 39 -3.10 12.45 9.32
C PHE A 39 -2.22 12.11 8.10
N TYR A 40 -2.54 12.73 6.96
CA TYR A 40 -1.83 12.53 5.69
C TYR A 40 -0.38 13.04 5.68
N PHE A 41 0.02 13.88 6.64
CA PHE A 41 1.36 14.45 6.66
C PHE A 41 2.46 13.38 6.67
N LEU A 42 2.33 12.35 7.52
CA LEU A 42 3.32 11.30 7.64
C LEU A 42 3.46 10.44 6.37
N PRO A 43 2.38 9.87 5.79
CA PRO A 43 2.50 9.13 4.53
C PRO A 43 3.04 10.03 3.40
N PHE A 44 2.66 11.31 3.31
CA PHE A 44 3.22 12.21 2.29
C PHE A 44 4.71 12.44 2.48
N GLN A 45 5.17 12.63 3.71
CA GLN A 45 6.59 12.76 4.04
C GLN A 45 7.40 11.53 3.66
N LEU A 46 6.86 10.34 3.94
CA LEU A 46 7.52 9.08 3.64
C LEU A 46 7.56 8.80 2.13
N LEU A 47 6.42 8.96 1.44
CA LEU A 47 6.31 8.68 0.00
C LEU A 47 7.07 9.67 -0.86
N SER A 48 6.98 10.98 -0.55
CA SER A 48 7.73 12.01 -1.31
C SER A 48 9.24 11.75 -1.26
N GLN A 49 9.80 11.48 -0.07
CA GLN A 49 11.22 11.16 0.06
C GLN A 49 11.59 9.80 -0.53
N GLY A 50 10.72 8.80 -0.35
CA GLY A 50 10.94 7.45 -0.88
C GLY A 50 11.04 7.45 -2.40
N PHE A 51 10.10 8.11 -3.09
CA PHE A 51 10.11 8.23 -4.55
C PHE A 51 11.24 9.10 -5.06
N GLU A 52 11.56 10.21 -4.39
CA GLU A 52 12.71 11.06 -4.77
C GLU A 52 14.01 10.27 -4.75
N ARG A 53 14.28 9.56 -3.64
CA ARG A 53 15.49 8.75 -3.48
C ARG A 53 15.53 7.59 -4.48
N PHE A 54 14.41 6.90 -4.68
CA PHE A 54 14.31 5.83 -5.66
C PHE A 54 14.66 6.31 -7.07
N MET A 55 14.06 7.41 -7.52
CA MET A 55 14.30 7.95 -8.86
C MET A 55 15.72 8.49 -9.02
N LYS A 56 16.28 9.16 -8.01
CA LYS A 56 17.69 9.58 -8.05
C LYS A 56 18.65 8.40 -8.09
N ALA A 57 18.42 7.37 -7.29
CA ALA A 57 19.22 6.15 -7.32
C ALA A 57 19.11 5.42 -8.67
N TYR A 58 17.91 5.35 -9.24
CA TYR A 58 17.68 4.88 -10.61
C TYR A 58 18.54 5.68 -11.61
N ILE A 59 18.48 7.01 -11.57
CA ILE A 59 19.24 7.88 -12.47
C ILE A 59 20.74 7.64 -12.30
N CYS A 60 21.26 7.51 -11.08
CA CYS A 60 22.67 7.19 -10.84
C CYS A 60 23.10 5.89 -11.53
N VAL A 61 22.30 4.82 -11.41
CA VAL A 61 22.58 3.53 -12.07
C VAL A 61 22.55 3.69 -13.58
N ALA A 62 21.52 4.33 -14.12
CA ALA A 62 21.37 4.54 -15.55
C ALA A 62 22.48 5.43 -16.13
N TYR A 63 22.91 6.43 -15.37
CA TYR A 63 24.03 7.31 -15.73
C TYR A 63 25.33 6.52 -15.84
N VAL A 64 25.61 5.62 -14.89
CA VAL A 64 26.79 4.75 -14.95
C VAL A 64 26.73 3.84 -16.17
N GLU A 65 25.59 3.23 -16.47
CA GLU A 65 25.46 2.36 -17.63
C GLU A 65 25.70 3.14 -18.95
N LYS A 66 25.29 4.40 -19.02
CA LYS A 66 25.42 5.25 -20.20
C LYS A 66 26.79 5.91 -20.35
N HIS A 67 27.45 6.25 -19.24
CA HIS A 67 28.64 7.11 -19.23
C HIS A 67 29.88 6.48 -18.57
N ASP A 68 29.77 5.26 -18.04
CA ASP A 68 30.82 4.53 -17.32
C ASP A 68 31.36 5.21 -16.05
N ILE A 69 30.72 6.30 -15.60
CA ILE A 69 31.06 7.06 -14.40
C ILE A 69 29.81 7.37 -13.60
N LEU A 70 29.96 7.64 -12.30
CA LEU A 70 28.86 8.18 -11.49
C LEU A 70 28.61 9.65 -11.83
N PRO A 71 27.36 10.13 -11.72
CA PRO A 71 27.06 11.55 -11.86
C PRO A 71 27.77 12.35 -10.77
N ASP A 72 28.15 13.58 -11.12
CA ASP A 72 28.75 14.50 -10.15
C ASP A 72 27.69 15.17 -9.26
N PHE A 73 28.18 15.88 -8.25
CA PHE A 73 27.33 16.62 -7.32
C PHE A 73 26.45 17.67 -8.01
N GLN A 74 26.96 18.34 -9.05
CA GLN A 74 26.22 19.40 -9.72
C GLN A 74 25.04 18.83 -10.50
N TYR A 75 25.25 17.69 -11.19
CA TYR A 75 24.20 16.97 -11.88
C TYR A 75 23.10 16.56 -10.90
N ILE A 76 23.44 15.85 -9.80
CA ILE A 76 22.44 15.43 -8.80
C ILE A 76 21.70 16.60 -8.17
N LYS A 77 22.42 17.70 -7.87
CA LYS A 77 21.80 18.92 -7.33
C LYS A 77 20.83 19.56 -8.34
N SER A 78 21.18 19.52 -9.62
CA SER A 78 20.38 20.14 -10.69
C SER A 78 19.02 19.46 -10.87
N LEU A 79 18.90 18.16 -10.55
CA LEU A 79 17.66 17.39 -10.60
C LEU A 79 16.59 17.94 -9.62
N GLY A 80 17.02 18.55 -8.51
CA GLY A 80 16.13 19.10 -7.48
C GLY A 80 15.38 18.01 -6.68
N HIS A 81 14.22 18.36 -6.14
CA HIS A 81 13.35 17.47 -5.33
C HIS A 81 11.99 17.22 -6.00
N ASP A 82 11.84 17.66 -7.25
CA ASP A 82 10.57 17.61 -7.96
C ASP A 82 10.38 16.23 -8.59
N LEU A 83 9.38 15.48 -8.14
CA LEU A 83 9.13 14.12 -8.61
C LEU A 83 8.78 14.07 -10.09
N GLU A 84 8.03 15.04 -10.60
CA GLU A 84 7.66 15.10 -12.02
C GLU A 84 8.90 15.36 -12.88
N ARG A 85 9.77 16.26 -12.43
CA ARG A 85 11.03 16.56 -13.12
C ARG A 85 11.99 15.37 -13.12
N LEU A 86 12.05 14.63 -12.01
CA LEU A 86 12.84 13.39 -11.92
C LEU A 86 12.30 12.32 -12.87
N LEU A 87 10.99 12.14 -12.93
CA LEU A 87 10.37 11.20 -13.86
C LEU A 87 10.60 11.61 -15.32
N GLU A 88 10.52 12.91 -15.63
CA GLU A 88 10.81 13.45 -16.95
C GLU A 88 12.27 13.19 -17.35
N GLU A 89 13.22 13.41 -16.45
CA GLU A 89 14.64 13.09 -16.68
C GLU A 89 14.83 11.60 -17.00
N ILE A 90 14.16 10.72 -16.26
CA ILE A 90 14.19 9.27 -16.53
C ILE A 90 13.63 8.96 -17.92
N LYS A 91 12.43 9.47 -18.24
CA LYS A 91 11.76 9.22 -19.52
C LYS A 91 12.60 9.67 -20.72
N LEU A 92 13.17 10.87 -20.65
CA LEU A 92 13.89 11.46 -21.78
C LEU A 92 15.30 10.88 -21.97
N ASN A 93 16.00 10.57 -20.88
CA ASN A 93 17.44 10.30 -20.94
C ASN A 93 17.85 8.85 -20.65
N TYR A 94 17.00 8.09 -19.94
CA TYR A 94 17.40 6.83 -19.29
C TYR A 94 16.40 5.68 -19.43
N TYR A 95 15.16 5.91 -19.86
CA TYR A 95 14.18 4.85 -20.03
C TYR A 95 14.45 4.08 -21.32
N SER A 96 14.51 2.74 -21.24
CA SER A 96 14.67 1.89 -22.42
C SER A 96 13.32 1.40 -22.92
N HIS A 97 13.04 1.66 -24.20
CA HIS A 97 11.85 1.13 -24.90
C HIS A 97 12.05 -0.28 -25.46
N TYR A 98 13.22 -0.91 -25.21
CA TYR A 98 13.53 -2.20 -25.79
C TYR A 98 13.03 -3.35 -24.89
N ARG A 99 12.30 -4.31 -25.49
CA ARG A 99 11.70 -5.56 -24.94
C ARG A 99 10.19 -5.48 -24.62
N PRO A 100 9.53 -6.60 -24.19
CA PRO A 100 8.22 -7.04 -24.70
C PRO A 100 7.04 -6.11 -24.32
N VAL A 101 5.83 -6.44 -24.79
CA VAL A 101 4.53 -5.75 -24.55
C VAL A 101 4.38 -5.11 -23.16
N GLN A 102 4.92 -5.74 -22.11
CA GLN A 102 4.88 -5.19 -20.76
C GLN A 102 5.55 -3.80 -20.63
N PHE A 103 6.65 -3.52 -21.34
CA PHE A 103 7.33 -2.23 -21.31
C PHE A 103 6.49 -1.13 -21.94
N GLU A 104 5.64 -1.47 -22.90
CA GLU A 104 4.72 -0.53 -23.53
C GLU A 104 3.61 -0.12 -22.53
N ALA A 105 3.05 -1.10 -21.82
CA ALA A 105 2.08 -0.83 -20.76
C ALA A 105 2.71 -0.02 -19.60
N ASP A 106 3.94 -0.35 -19.24
CA ASP A 106 4.72 0.36 -18.21
C ASP A 106 5.03 1.80 -18.67
N TRP A 107 5.38 1.99 -19.95
CA TRP A 107 5.61 3.29 -20.57
C TRP A 107 4.35 4.15 -20.61
N GLN A 108 3.22 3.58 -21.04
CA GLN A 108 1.94 4.27 -21.10
C GLN A 108 1.51 4.77 -19.72
N LEU A 109 1.72 3.96 -18.68
CA LEU A 109 1.46 4.38 -17.30
C LEU A 109 2.31 5.60 -16.91
N ILE A 110 3.63 5.55 -17.10
CA ILE A 110 4.51 6.64 -16.62
C ILE A 110 4.47 7.89 -17.50
N SER A 111 3.94 7.79 -18.73
CA SER A 111 3.86 8.90 -19.66
C SER A 111 2.51 9.61 -19.61
N ASP A 112 1.41 8.85 -19.59
CA ASP A 112 0.10 9.35 -19.93
C ASP A 112 -0.95 9.19 -18.82
N ASP A 113 -0.66 8.46 -17.73
CA ASP A 113 -1.64 8.24 -16.67
C ASP A 113 -1.84 9.50 -15.83
N MET A 114 -2.97 10.19 -16.09
CA MET A 114 -3.35 11.43 -15.41
C MET A 114 -3.46 11.26 -13.88
N ASN A 115 -3.85 10.08 -13.39
CA ASN A 115 -4.01 9.86 -11.96
C ASN A 115 -2.66 9.70 -11.27
N LEU A 116 -1.73 8.96 -11.89
CA LEU A 116 -0.36 8.87 -11.41
C LEU A 116 0.30 10.27 -11.41
N ASN A 117 0.16 11.01 -12.50
CA ASN A 117 0.74 12.36 -12.62
C ASN A 117 0.19 13.30 -11.53
N GLU A 118 -1.12 13.30 -11.28
CA GLU A 118 -1.71 14.13 -10.22
C GLU A 118 -1.22 13.73 -8.82
N LEU A 119 -1.09 12.43 -8.54
CA LEU A 119 -0.56 11.94 -7.26
C LEU A 119 0.92 12.34 -7.06
N LEU A 120 1.75 12.20 -8.10
CA LEU A 120 3.16 12.60 -8.06
C LEU A 120 3.30 14.11 -7.89
N PHE A 121 2.46 14.91 -8.55
CA PHE A 121 2.40 16.37 -8.36
C PHE A 121 2.08 16.73 -6.90
N ILE A 122 1.06 16.14 -6.29
CA ILE A 122 0.69 16.43 -4.89
C ILE A 122 1.86 16.09 -3.94
N LEU A 123 2.51 14.94 -4.12
CA LEU A 123 3.67 14.55 -3.32
C LEU A 123 4.89 15.45 -3.57
N SER A 124 5.11 15.89 -4.81
CA SER A 124 6.17 16.82 -5.21
C SER A 124 5.98 18.17 -4.51
N GLU A 125 4.77 18.74 -4.56
CA GLU A 125 4.43 20.00 -3.90
C GLU A 125 4.58 19.92 -2.37
N PHE A 126 4.18 18.79 -1.78
CA PHE A 126 4.41 18.51 -0.37
C PHE A 126 5.91 18.57 -0.03
N GLY A 127 6.76 17.84 -0.77
CA GLY A 127 8.20 17.80 -0.54
C GLY A 127 8.90 19.16 -0.70
N LYS A 128 8.50 19.93 -1.72
CA LYS A 128 9.11 21.22 -2.09
C LYS A 128 8.80 22.34 -1.09
N LEU A 129 7.52 22.61 -0.84
CA LEU A 129 7.09 23.83 -0.16
C LEU A 129 6.09 23.56 0.97
N ALA A 130 5.20 22.60 0.80
CA ALA A 130 4.00 22.52 1.63
C ALA A 130 4.15 21.77 2.95
N ARG A 131 5.35 21.27 3.30
CA ARG A 131 5.66 20.76 4.66
C ARG A 131 5.31 21.75 5.77
N TYR A 132 5.45 23.05 5.49
CA TYR A 132 5.12 24.14 6.41
C TYR A 132 3.98 25.02 5.92
N TYR A 133 3.11 24.48 5.05
CA TYR A 133 2.00 25.21 4.42
C TYR A 133 1.20 26.07 5.42
N ASN A 134 0.85 25.50 6.58
CA ASN A 134 0.10 26.23 7.60
C ASN A 134 0.87 27.45 8.14
N PHE A 135 2.19 27.35 8.34
CA PHE A 135 3.00 28.49 8.77
C PHE A 135 3.14 29.53 7.66
N ASP A 136 3.35 29.10 6.42
CA ASP A 136 3.38 30.01 5.27
C ASP A 136 2.06 30.77 5.14
N PHE A 137 0.93 30.08 5.32
CA PHE A 137 -0.40 30.68 5.34
C PHE A 137 -0.58 31.67 6.51
N ILE A 138 -0.22 31.28 7.74
CA ILE A 138 -0.32 32.13 8.94
C ILE A 138 0.50 33.42 8.78
N THR A 139 1.70 33.31 8.20
CA THR A 139 2.63 34.43 8.02
C THR A 139 2.35 35.29 6.79
N GLY A 140 1.41 34.89 5.93
CA GLY A 140 1.13 35.56 4.67
C GLY A 140 2.29 35.50 3.68
N SER A 141 3.06 34.41 3.69
CA SER A 141 4.18 34.20 2.76
C SER A 141 3.73 34.37 1.31
N SER A 142 4.53 35.05 0.48
CA SER A 142 4.24 35.21 -0.95
C SER A 142 4.47 33.94 -1.77
N LYS A 143 5.02 32.89 -1.16
CA LYS A 143 5.31 31.58 -1.78
C LYS A 143 4.47 30.46 -1.14
N ILE A 144 3.18 30.70 -0.95
CA ILE A 144 2.26 29.65 -0.51
C ILE A 144 2.05 28.69 -1.68
N GLY A 145 2.58 27.46 -1.56
CA GLY A 145 2.29 26.37 -2.49
C GLY A 145 0.84 25.88 -2.39
N ILE A 146 0.50 24.78 -3.04
CA ILE A 146 -0.83 24.19 -2.87
C ILE A 146 -0.98 23.57 -1.47
N ASN A 147 -2.22 23.46 -0.97
CA ASN A 147 -2.52 22.64 0.21
C ASN A 147 -2.57 21.16 -0.20
N PRO A 148 -1.58 20.31 0.16
CA PRO A 148 -1.52 18.95 -0.34
C PRO A 148 -2.63 18.07 0.24
N LYS A 149 -3.06 18.34 1.48
CA LYS A 149 -4.17 17.59 2.10
C LYS A 149 -5.49 17.86 1.36
N GLU A 150 -5.74 19.09 0.97
CA GLU A 150 -6.93 19.42 0.19
C GLU A 150 -6.86 18.88 -1.24
N ALA A 151 -5.71 19.00 -1.90
CA ALA A 151 -5.51 18.46 -3.24
C ALA A 151 -5.71 16.94 -3.25
N TRP A 152 -5.16 16.23 -2.26
CA TRP A 152 -5.36 14.80 -2.10
C TRP A 152 -6.82 14.42 -1.87
N ARG A 153 -7.54 15.16 -1.01
CA ARG A 153 -8.99 14.93 -0.80
C ARG A 153 -9.80 15.14 -2.07
N LYS A 154 -9.44 16.13 -2.90
CA LYS A 154 -10.07 16.34 -4.21
C LYS A 154 -9.83 15.15 -5.13
N PHE A 155 -8.61 14.62 -5.15
CA PHE A 155 -8.27 13.41 -5.89
C PHE A 155 -9.06 12.18 -5.42
N GLU A 156 -9.13 11.94 -4.09
CA GLU A 156 -9.92 10.84 -3.53
C GLU A 156 -11.40 10.95 -3.91
N ASN A 157 -11.97 12.16 -3.83
CA ASN A 157 -13.36 12.40 -4.22
C ASN A 157 -13.59 12.22 -5.72
N LYS A 158 -12.63 12.58 -6.57
CA LYS A 158 -12.67 12.33 -8.01
C LYS A 158 -12.80 10.83 -8.29
N ILE A 159 -12.02 10.00 -7.60
CA ILE A 159 -12.10 8.54 -7.75
C ILE A 159 -13.47 8.01 -7.30
N LYS A 160 -13.98 8.47 -6.14
CA LYS A 160 -15.31 8.08 -5.63
C LYS A 160 -16.44 8.29 -6.64
N THR A 161 -16.38 9.38 -7.41
CA THR A 161 -17.44 9.71 -8.38
C THR A 161 -17.43 8.89 -9.66
N VAL A 162 -16.33 8.21 -9.99
CA VAL A 162 -16.22 7.39 -11.20
C VAL A 162 -16.89 6.02 -11.00
N ASP A 163 -17.05 5.55 -9.76
CA ASP A 163 -17.69 4.29 -9.45
C ASP A 163 -19.19 4.47 -9.12
N ILE A 164 -20.00 4.61 -10.19
CA ILE A 164 -21.45 4.93 -10.16
C ILE A 164 -22.29 3.93 -9.33
N HIS A 165 -21.76 2.76 -8.94
CA HIS A 165 -22.44 1.82 -8.04
C HIS A 165 -22.34 2.15 -6.54
N THR A 166 -21.57 3.17 -6.14
CA THR A 166 -21.25 3.47 -4.73
C THR A 166 -22.26 4.40 -4.05
N ILE A 167 -23.15 5.07 -4.79
CA ILE A 167 -24.06 6.08 -4.23
C ILE A 167 -25.10 5.48 -3.27
N GLU A 168 -25.50 4.22 -3.42
CA GLU A 168 -26.42 3.53 -2.49
C GLU A 168 -25.76 3.11 -1.17
N LYS A 169 -24.42 3.07 -1.10
CA LYS A 169 -23.64 2.63 0.07
C LYS A 169 -23.34 3.75 1.08
N LEU A 170 -23.47 5.01 0.68
CA LEU A 170 -23.01 6.18 1.44
C LEU A 170 -23.87 6.55 2.65
N THR A 171 -25.07 5.98 2.79
CA THR A 171 -25.98 6.23 3.93
C THR A 171 -25.74 5.33 5.12
N ASN A 172 -24.77 4.40 5.06
CA ASN A 172 -24.53 3.42 6.11
C ASN A 172 -23.11 3.57 6.70
N HIS A 173 -23.01 3.88 7.99
CA HIS A 173 -21.73 4.15 8.67
C HIS A 173 -20.73 2.98 8.59
N ASP A 174 -21.22 1.74 8.47
CA ASP A 174 -20.40 0.53 8.35
C ASP A 174 -19.68 0.39 6.99
N VAL A 175 -20.15 1.08 5.95
CA VAL A 175 -19.61 0.97 4.57
C VAL A 175 -18.52 2.00 4.27
N ASN A 176 -18.37 3.02 5.13
CA ASN A 176 -17.35 4.06 4.95
C ASN A 176 -15.92 3.51 5.05
N HIS A 177 -15.68 2.51 5.90
CA HIS A 177 -14.37 1.86 5.98
C HIS A 177 -14.01 1.13 4.69
N GLU A 178 -14.98 0.49 4.03
CA GLU A 178 -14.76 -0.20 2.75
C GLU A 178 -14.38 0.80 1.65
N VAL A 179 -15.07 1.96 1.58
CA VAL A 179 -14.78 3.00 0.58
C VAL A 179 -13.38 3.60 0.73
N TYR A 180 -12.94 3.90 1.96
CA TYR A 180 -11.58 4.40 2.20
C TYR A 180 -10.51 3.36 1.82
N GLN A 181 -10.78 2.08 2.10
CA GLN A 181 -9.89 0.99 1.73
C GLN A 181 -9.81 0.83 0.21
N GLU A 182 -10.93 0.87 -0.51
CA GLU A 182 -10.94 0.77 -1.98
C GLU A 182 -10.12 1.89 -2.64
N ILE A 183 -10.31 3.15 -2.19
CA ILE A 183 -9.54 4.29 -2.70
C ILE A 183 -8.05 4.13 -2.38
N THR A 184 -7.73 3.72 -1.16
CA THR A 184 -6.34 3.52 -0.76
C THR A 184 -5.69 2.40 -1.55
N ASN A 185 -6.41 1.29 -1.80
CA ASN A 185 -5.94 0.18 -2.61
C ASN A 185 -5.72 0.62 -4.07
N TYR A 186 -6.60 1.46 -4.61
CA TYR A 186 -6.44 2.04 -5.94
C TYR A 186 -5.17 2.91 -6.03
N ILE A 187 -4.95 3.79 -5.04
CA ILE A 187 -3.75 4.63 -4.98
C ILE A 187 -2.48 3.78 -4.86
N ILE A 188 -2.49 2.77 -3.99
CA ILE A 188 -1.36 1.85 -3.82
C ILE A 188 -1.13 1.05 -5.09
N ASN A 189 -2.18 0.60 -5.77
CA ASN A 189 -2.07 -0.08 -7.07
C ASN A 189 -1.32 0.82 -8.07
N LEU A 190 -1.70 2.09 -8.20
CA LEU A 190 -1.01 3.03 -9.10
C LEU A 190 0.46 3.20 -8.73
N PHE A 191 0.77 3.38 -7.44
CA PHE A 191 2.15 3.54 -7.00
C PHE A 191 2.98 2.25 -7.13
N GLU A 192 2.42 1.09 -6.83
CA GLU A 192 3.10 -0.19 -7.05
C GLU A 192 3.41 -0.38 -8.53
N ARG A 193 2.44 -0.12 -9.43
CA ARG A 193 2.67 -0.19 -10.88
C ARG A 193 3.75 0.79 -11.33
N PHE A 194 3.77 2.01 -10.78
CA PHE A 194 4.82 3.00 -11.05
C PHE A 194 6.21 2.50 -10.64
N ILE A 195 6.35 1.98 -9.41
CA ILE A 195 7.62 1.41 -8.94
C ILE A 195 8.02 0.20 -9.79
N THR A 196 7.06 -0.66 -10.13
CA THR A 196 7.28 -1.84 -10.97
C THR A 196 7.78 -1.45 -12.36
N ALA A 197 7.19 -0.43 -12.99
CA ALA A 197 7.59 0.06 -14.31
C ALA A 197 9.08 0.45 -14.35
N LEU A 198 9.55 1.18 -13.34
CA LEU A 198 10.96 1.56 -13.23
C LEU A 198 11.84 0.38 -12.78
N SER A 199 11.40 -0.43 -11.83
CA SER A 199 12.18 -1.56 -11.29
C SER A 199 12.45 -2.62 -12.35
N ARG A 200 11.51 -2.84 -13.27
CA ARG A 200 11.65 -3.79 -14.39
C ARG A 200 12.78 -3.44 -15.34
N GLN A 201 13.02 -2.16 -15.60
CA GLN A 201 14.19 -1.70 -16.37
C GLN A 201 15.49 -2.20 -15.72
N ILE A 202 15.57 -2.08 -14.40
CA ILE A 202 16.73 -2.53 -13.63
C ILE A 202 16.86 -4.05 -13.66
N ILE A 203 15.81 -4.78 -13.28
CA ILE A 203 15.83 -6.24 -13.08
C ILE A 203 16.07 -7.00 -14.38
N TRP A 204 15.50 -6.52 -15.49
CA TRP A 204 15.72 -7.13 -16.80
C TRP A 204 17.01 -6.66 -17.49
N GLY A 205 17.80 -5.82 -16.80
CA GLY A 205 19.14 -5.45 -17.21
C GLY A 205 19.23 -4.40 -18.29
N THR A 206 18.18 -3.60 -18.51
CA THR A 206 18.27 -2.46 -19.42
C THR A 206 19.15 -1.35 -18.84
N LEU A 207 19.39 -1.36 -17.52
CA LEU A 207 20.34 -0.48 -16.82
C LEU A 207 21.62 -1.21 -16.37
N GLY A 208 21.99 -2.29 -17.07
CA GLY A 208 23.21 -3.03 -16.81
C GLY A 208 23.19 -3.94 -15.57
N GLU A 209 24.27 -4.69 -15.39
CA GLU A 209 24.43 -5.64 -14.27
C GLU A 209 24.59 -4.94 -12.92
N LEU A 210 25.13 -3.72 -12.91
CA LEU A 210 25.27 -2.92 -11.70
C LEU A 210 23.90 -2.66 -11.05
N GLY A 211 22.93 -2.24 -11.87
CA GLY A 211 21.57 -1.97 -11.41
C GLY A 211 20.95 -3.20 -10.76
N LYS A 212 21.03 -4.36 -11.44
CA LYS A 212 20.53 -5.62 -10.89
C LYS A 212 21.10 -5.90 -9.51
N GLN A 213 22.42 -5.81 -9.36
CA GLN A 213 23.10 -6.10 -8.10
C GLN A 213 22.61 -5.21 -6.95
N LEU A 214 22.39 -3.92 -7.21
CA LEU A 214 21.96 -2.93 -6.22
C LEU A 214 20.48 -3.06 -5.81
N THR A 215 19.63 -3.64 -6.66
CA THR A 215 18.19 -3.72 -6.38
C THR A 215 17.71 -5.07 -5.85
N ILE A 216 18.59 -6.09 -5.77
CA ILE A 216 18.22 -7.45 -5.32
C ILE A 216 17.52 -7.45 -3.96
N SER A 217 18.01 -6.66 -3.00
CA SER A 217 17.48 -6.66 -1.62
C SER A 217 16.35 -5.64 -1.38
N SER A 218 16.10 -4.73 -2.31
CA SER A 218 15.22 -3.58 -2.12
C SER A 218 13.97 -3.61 -2.99
N PHE A 219 14.13 -3.53 -4.32
CA PHE A 219 13.02 -3.34 -5.28
C PHE A 219 12.76 -4.55 -6.19
N PHE A 220 13.49 -5.65 -5.98
CA PHE A 220 13.32 -6.87 -6.77
C PHE A 220 11.89 -7.43 -6.70
N ASP A 221 11.27 -7.42 -5.53
CA ASP A 221 9.91 -7.89 -5.30
C ASP A 221 8.89 -7.10 -6.14
N TYR A 222 9.00 -5.77 -6.18
CA TYR A 222 8.15 -4.92 -7.03
C TYR A 222 8.23 -5.27 -8.51
N GLY A 223 9.44 -5.49 -9.06
CA GLY A 223 9.56 -5.82 -10.49
C GLY A 223 9.00 -7.19 -10.87
N THR A 224 8.82 -8.07 -9.89
CA THR A 224 8.23 -9.41 -10.06
C THR A 224 6.72 -9.47 -9.77
N LEU A 225 6.09 -8.35 -9.39
CA LEU A 225 4.64 -8.30 -9.18
C LEU A 225 3.86 -8.54 -10.49
N TYR A 226 2.75 -9.29 -10.35
CA TYR A 226 1.79 -9.54 -11.42
C TYR A 226 0.57 -8.64 -11.27
N GLU A 227 -0.14 -8.38 -12.38
CA GLU A 227 -1.30 -7.48 -12.40
C GLU A 227 -2.35 -7.78 -11.33
N LYS A 228 -2.59 -9.07 -11.07
CA LYS A 228 -3.56 -9.54 -10.08
C LYS A 228 -3.19 -9.20 -8.63
N ASP A 229 -1.94 -8.85 -8.35
CA ASP A 229 -1.42 -8.66 -6.99
C ASP A 229 -1.37 -7.17 -6.60
N PHE A 230 -1.47 -6.25 -7.55
CA PHE A 230 -1.42 -4.81 -7.29
C PHE A 230 -2.58 -4.32 -6.40
N GLY A 231 -2.25 -3.46 -5.43
CA GLY A 231 -3.17 -2.87 -4.46
C GLY A 231 -3.58 -3.82 -3.33
N LYS A 232 -3.07 -5.05 -3.29
CA LYS A 232 -3.50 -6.08 -2.31
C LYS A 232 -2.52 -6.31 -1.18
N THR A 233 -1.30 -5.82 -1.31
CA THR A 233 -0.25 -5.99 -0.31
C THR A 233 -0.57 -5.20 0.96
N ASP A 234 -0.61 -5.88 2.11
CA ASP A 234 -0.71 -5.20 3.40
C ASP A 234 0.68 -4.71 3.86
N TYR A 235 0.90 -3.40 3.76
CA TYR A 235 2.11 -2.70 4.19
C TYR A 235 2.02 -2.21 5.63
N ARG A 236 0.86 -2.26 6.28
CA ARG A 236 0.71 -1.87 7.70
C ARG A 236 1.62 -2.70 8.59
N LYS A 237 1.93 -3.94 8.20
CA LYS A 237 2.93 -4.80 8.87
C LYS A 237 4.32 -4.19 9.03
N CYS A 238 4.66 -3.20 8.21
CA CYS A 238 5.92 -2.48 8.28
C CYS A 238 5.90 -1.37 9.34
N THR A 239 4.72 -0.86 9.75
CA THR A 239 4.60 0.25 10.70
C THR A 239 4.82 -0.20 12.14
N THR A 240 5.28 0.72 13.00
CA THR A 240 5.48 0.45 14.44
C THR A 240 4.14 0.24 15.16
N LYS A 241 3.10 1.01 14.80
CA LYS A 241 1.74 0.86 15.36
C LYS A 241 1.18 -0.56 15.17
N TYR A 242 1.38 -1.16 14.01
CA TYR A 242 0.96 -2.55 13.77
C TYR A 242 1.71 -3.56 14.66
N LYS A 243 2.99 -3.28 14.96
CA LYS A 243 3.81 -4.13 15.85
C LYS A 243 3.46 -3.93 17.33
N GLU A 244 2.98 -2.75 17.72
CA GLU A 244 2.67 -2.37 19.10
C GLU A 244 1.22 -2.67 19.52
N THR A 245 0.29 -2.85 18.58
CA THR A 245 -1.08 -3.24 18.93
C THR A 245 -1.04 -4.67 19.46
N PRO A 246 -1.35 -4.95 20.74
CA PRO A 246 -1.34 -6.31 21.25
C PRO A 246 -2.40 -7.10 20.49
N LYS A 247 -1.92 -7.93 19.57
CA LYS A 247 -2.73 -8.84 18.78
C LYS A 247 -3.41 -9.79 19.74
N SER A 248 -4.63 -9.47 20.14
CA SER A 248 -5.46 -10.35 20.94
C SER A 248 -6.06 -11.39 19.99
N ILE A 249 -5.16 -12.23 19.48
CA ILE A 249 -5.50 -13.40 18.68
C ILE A 249 -5.64 -14.53 19.69
N HIS A 250 -6.87 -14.97 19.93
CA HIS A 250 -7.13 -16.06 20.85
C HIS A 250 -6.92 -17.40 20.13
N LYS A 251 -5.84 -18.11 20.47
CA LYS A 251 -5.62 -19.48 19.99
C LYS A 251 -6.56 -20.42 20.73
N ARG A 252 -7.38 -21.17 19.99
CA ARG A 252 -8.30 -22.13 20.60
C ARG A 252 -7.55 -23.28 21.27
N ILE A 253 -8.02 -23.62 22.45
CA ILE A 253 -7.60 -24.81 23.20
C ILE A 253 -8.76 -25.79 23.33
N VAL A 254 -8.48 -26.99 23.85
CA VAL A 254 -9.46 -28.08 23.96
C VAL A 254 -10.73 -27.63 24.70
N SER A 255 -10.61 -26.81 25.74
CA SER A 255 -11.77 -26.29 26.46
C SER A 255 -12.66 -25.41 25.59
N ASP A 256 -12.12 -24.66 24.63
CA ASP A 256 -12.90 -23.79 23.74
C ASP A 256 -13.70 -24.60 22.72
N GLU A 257 -13.14 -25.72 22.26
CA GLU A 257 -13.85 -26.66 21.38
C GLU A 257 -14.97 -27.38 22.12
N LEU A 258 -14.72 -27.78 23.38
CA LEU A 258 -15.77 -28.31 24.25
C LEU A 258 -16.86 -27.27 24.49
N ASN A 259 -16.49 -26.02 24.77
CA ASN A 259 -17.44 -24.94 25.00
C ASN A 259 -18.27 -24.66 23.74
N ARG A 260 -17.65 -24.56 22.55
CA ARG A 260 -18.39 -24.44 21.27
C ARG A 260 -19.41 -25.56 21.08
N LYS A 261 -19.06 -26.79 21.45
CA LYS A 261 -19.90 -27.97 21.21
C LYS A 261 -21.04 -28.12 22.20
N PHE A 262 -20.81 -27.79 23.48
CA PHE A 262 -21.74 -28.10 24.56
C PHE A 262 -22.44 -26.87 25.15
N ASN A 263 -21.98 -25.66 24.86
CA ASN A 263 -22.62 -24.45 25.36
C ASN A 263 -23.88 -24.12 24.55
N PRO A 264 -25.06 -24.08 25.19
CA PRO A 264 -26.31 -23.79 24.49
C PRO A 264 -26.38 -22.37 23.92
N ASP A 265 -25.58 -21.44 24.47
CA ASP A 265 -25.50 -20.04 24.00
C ASP A 265 -24.55 -19.87 22.80
N PHE A 266 -23.98 -20.95 22.29
CA PHE A 266 -23.03 -20.94 21.19
C PHE A 266 -23.63 -21.73 20.03
N ARG A 267 -23.71 -21.09 18.87
CA ARG A 267 -24.09 -21.76 17.62
C ARG A 267 -22.94 -21.58 16.64
N SER A 268 -22.49 -22.67 16.03
CA SER A 268 -21.36 -22.63 15.09
C SER A 268 -21.64 -23.43 13.84
N LYS A 269 -21.04 -23.03 12.72
CA LYS A 269 -21.09 -23.73 11.44
C LYS A 269 -19.73 -23.70 10.77
N LYS A 270 -19.25 -24.88 10.36
CA LYS A 270 -18.06 -25.01 9.52
C LYS A 270 -18.41 -24.72 8.07
N ILE A 271 -17.58 -23.95 7.38
CA ILE A 271 -17.75 -23.58 5.98
C ILE A 271 -16.43 -23.86 5.26
N ARG A 272 -16.52 -24.53 4.10
CA ARG A 272 -15.38 -24.75 3.21
C ARG A 272 -15.52 -23.89 1.97
N LYS A 273 -14.39 -23.45 1.44
CA LYS A 273 -14.30 -22.64 0.23
C LYS A 273 -14.93 -23.31 -0.99
N CYS A 274 -14.75 -24.62 -1.14
CA CYS A 274 -15.35 -25.40 -2.24
C CYS A 274 -16.89 -25.44 -2.20
N ASP A 275 -17.48 -25.31 -1.01
CA ASP A 275 -18.92 -25.41 -0.80
C ASP A 275 -19.60 -24.03 -0.82
N TYR A 276 -18.81 -22.96 -0.85
CA TYR A 276 -19.28 -21.58 -0.80
C TYR A 276 -19.55 -21.04 -2.21
N LYS A 277 -20.83 -20.75 -2.49
CA LYS A 277 -21.28 -20.14 -3.74
C LYS A 277 -21.21 -18.61 -3.62
N GLY A 278 -20.01 -18.06 -3.73
CA GLY A 278 -19.78 -16.62 -3.66
C GLY A 278 -18.29 -16.29 -3.68
N ASP A 279 -17.97 -15.00 -3.55
CA ASP A 279 -16.57 -14.58 -3.48
C ASP A 279 -15.98 -14.90 -2.09
N TRP A 280 -14.98 -15.78 -2.06
CA TRP A 280 -14.37 -16.24 -0.80
C TRP A 280 -13.37 -15.21 -0.27
N PRO A 281 -13.59 -14.65 0.93
CA PRO A 281 -12.78 -13.55 1.44
C PRO A 281 -11.60 -13.99 2.31
N PHE A 282 -11.43 -15.27 2.63
CA PHE A 282 -10.35 -15.73 3.53
C PHE A 282 -9.19 -16.36 2.77
N TYR A 283 -7.97 -16.24 3.30
CA TYR A 283 -6.82 -16.96 2.73
C TYR A 283 -6.88 -18.47 3.01
N ALA A 284 -7.50 -18.87 4.12
CA ALA A 284 -7.72 -20.27 4.47
C ALA A 284 -8.82 -20.92 3.62
N ASP A 285 -8.71 -22.22 3.36
CA ASP A 285 -9.70 -22.98 2.59
C ASP A 285 -10.92 -23.42 3.42
N GLU A 286 -10.83 -23.34 4.74
CA GLU A 286 -11.94 -23.60 5.65
C GLU A 286 -11.95 -22.64 6.83
N ILE A 287 -13.15 -22.33 7.30
CA ILE A 287 -13.39 -21.50 8.48
C ILE A 287 -14.52 -22.08 9.32
N ILE A 288 -14.62 -21.64 10.57
CA ILE A 288 -15.78 -21.90 11.41
C ILE A 288 -16.37 -20.56 11.83
N ILE A 289 -17.61 -20.28 11.45
CA ILE A 289 -18.34 -19.12 11.97
C ILE A 289 -19.08 -19.54 13.24
N GLU A 290 -19.17 -18.63 14.20
CA GLU A 290 -19.76 -18.86 15.51
C GLU A 290 -20.53 -17.60 15.94
N CYS A 291 -21.74 -17.78 16.47
CA CYS A 291 -22.51 -16.73 17.10
C CYS A 291 -22.74 -17.08 18.57
N ARG A 292 -22.18 -16.24 19.45
CA ARG A 292 -22.31 -16.36 20.91
C ARG A 292 -23.38 -15.39 21.40
N GLN A 293 -24.26 -15.89 22.29
CA GLN A 293 -25.34 -15.12 22.91
C GLN A 293 -26.19 -14.30 21.92
N LYS A 294 -26.42 -14.83 20.70
CA LYS A 294 -27.23 -14.24 19.62
C LYS A 294 -26.71 -12.98 18.92
N HIS A 295 -25.60 -12.39 19.35
CA HIS A 295 -25.13 -11.12 18.77
C HIS A 295 -23.61 -10.96 18.65
N TRP A 296 -22.80 -11.78 19.30
CA TRP A 296 -21.35 -11.76 19.11
C TRP A 296 -20.93 -12.75 18.03
N CYS A 297 -20.53 -12.24 16.88
CA CYS A 297 -20.13 -13.05 15.74
C CYS A 297 -18.60 -13.19 15.71
N ILE A 298 -18.12 -14.43 15.62
CA ILE A 298 -16.71 -14.79 15.63
C ILE A 298 -16.44 -15.73 14.46
N VAL A 299 -15.25 -15.65 13.89
CA VAL A 299 -14.74 -16.62 12.93
C VAL A 299 -13.46 -17.24 13.47
N THR A 300 -13.36 -18.55 13.37
CA THR A 300 -12.14 -19.30 13.66
C THR A 300 -11.46 -19.67 12.36
N ILE A 301 -10.20 -19.27 12.21
CA ILE A 301 -9.35 -19.51 11.04
C ILE A 301 -8.03 -20.10 11.54
N ASP A 302 -7.65 -21.28 11.02
CA ASP A 302 -6.42 -22.00 11.41
C ASP A 302 -6.24 -22.17 12.94
N GLY A 303 -7.34 -22.33 13.67
CA GLY A 303 -7.35 -22.50 15.12
C GLY A 303 -7.30 -21.21 15.96
N TYR A 304 -7.45 -20.05 15.33
CA TYR A 304 -7.46 -18.74 16.00
C TYR A 304 -8.80 -18.03 15.83
N ASP A 305 -9.28 -17.38 16.89
CA ASP A 305 -10.53 -16.61 16.88
C ASP A 305 -10.32 -15.15 16.47
N TYR A 306 -11.23 -14.67 15.61
CA TYR A 306 -11.32 -13.29 15.12
C TYR A 306 -12.75 -12.78 15.25
N ALA A 307 -12.92 -11.48 15.49
CA ALA A 307 -14.23 -10.84 15.56
C ALA A 307 -14.79 -10.58 14.17
N LEU A 308 -15.97 -11.15 13.87
CA LEU A 308 -16.70 -10.83 12.63
C LEU A 308 -17.45 -9.49 12.73
N ASN A 309 -17.84 -9.04 13.92
CA ASN A 309 -18.56 -7.78 14.12
C ASN A 309 -17.99 -6.92 15.26
N GLY A 310 -18.37 -5.64 15.28
CA GLY A 310 -17.90 -4.67 16.28
C GLY A 310 -18.22 -5.08 17.72
N ALA A 311 -19.37 -5.72 17.95
CA ALA A 311 -19.78 -6.18 19.28
C ALA A 311 -18.84 -7.28 19.82
N ALA A 312 -18.47 -8.26 18.99
CA ALA A 312 -17.50 -9.28 19.37
C ALA A 312 -16.09 -8.70 19.56
N LYS A 313 -15.69 -7.74 18.71
CA LYS A 313 -14.41 -7.01 18.83
C LYS A 313 -14.31 -6.31 20.19
N GLY A 314 -15.35 -5.57 20.59
CA GLY A 314 -15.38 -4.90 21.91
C GLY A 314 -15.42 -5.87 23.09
N ARG A 315 -16.26 -6.92 23.02
CA ARG A 315 -16.47 -7.86 24.13
C ARG A 315 -15.26 -8.74 24.41
N TYR A 316 -14.70 -9.33 23.36
CA TYR A 316 -13.63 -10.33 23.45
C TYR A 316 -12.25 -9.75 23.13
N LYS A 317 -12.19 -8.46 22.77
CA LYS A 317 -10.95 -7.77 22.35
C LYS A 317 -10.28 -8.44 21.15
N LEU A 318 -11.01 -9.20 20.33
CA LEU A 318 -10.47 -9.93 19.17
C LEU A 318 -10.30 -8.99 17.98
N GLU A 319 -9.26 -9.22 17.17
CA GLU A 319 -9.08 -8.52 15.90
C GLU A 319 -10.11 -8.95 14.86
N ASN A 320 -10.44 -8.07 13.91
CA ASN A 320 -11.21 -8.45 12.72
C ASN A 320 -10.30 -9.21 11.74
N PRO A 321 -10.80 -10.19 10.97
CA PRO A 321 -10.03 -10.91 9.95
C PRO A 321 -9.20 -10.03 8.99
N HIS A 322 -9.68 -8.85 8.60
CA HIS A 322 -8.92 -7.93 7.72
C HIS A 322 -7.78 -7.23 8.46
N ASP A 323 -7.99 -6.83 9.70
CA ASP A 323 -6.95 -6.21 10.55
C ASP A 323 -5.84 -7.23 10.86
N ALA A 324 -6.24 -8.49 11.05
CA ALA A 324 -5.34 -9.60 11.34
C ALA A 324 -4.62 -10.17 10.11
N GLY A 325 -4.95 -9.72 8.90
CA GLY A 325 -4.38 -10.24 7.64
C GLY A 325 -4.83 -11.65 7.25
N MET A 326 -5.93 -12.14 7.83
CA MET A 326 -6.49 -13.48 7.54
C MET A 326 -7.58 -13.45 6.46
N ALA A 327 -8.11 -12.26 6.17
CA ALA A 327 -9.01 -12.01 5.05
C ALA A 327 -8.30 -11.20 3.95
N ILE A 328 -8.63 -11.53 2.71
CA ILE A 328 -8.21 -10.83 1.49
C ILE A 328 -8.79 -9.43 1.55
N LEU A 329 -7.92 -8.42 1.56
CA LEU A 329 -8.32 -7.02 1.54
C LEU A 329 -9.18 -6.72 0.29
N GLY A 330 -10.25 -5.94 0.47
CA GLY A 330 -11.22 -5.62 -0.58
C GLY A 330 -12.31 -6.68 -0.82
N LYS A 331 -12.29 -7.82 -0.14
CA LYS A 331 -13.38 -8.79 -0.17
C LYS A 331 -14.24 -8.68 1.08
N SER A 332 -15.54 -8.46 0.92
CA SER A 332 -16.44 -8.30 2.06
C SER A 332 -16.61 -9.60 2.86
N ILE A 333 -16.60 -9.47 4.19
CA ILE A 333 -16.96 -10.54 5.14
C ILE A 333 -18.38 -10.40 5.69
N GLU A 334 -19.16 -9.42 5.24
CA GLU A 334 -20.51 -9.11 5.76
C GLU A 334 -21.46 -10.31 5.66
N TYR A 335 -21.37 -11.05 4.55
CA TYR A 335 -22.18 -12.25 4.37
C TYR A 335 -21.94 -13.28 5.49
N PHE A 336 -20.70 -13.40 5.97
CA PHE A 336 -20.35 -14.30 7.07
C PHE A 336 -20.87 -13.82 8.43
N ILE A 337 -20.98 -12.49 8.63
CA ILE A 337 -21.68 -11.91 9.79
C ILE A 337 -23.14 -12.33 9.76
N THR A 338 -23.80 -12.13 8.61
CA THR A 338 -25.20 -12.49 8.40
C THR A 338 -25.43 -13.99 8.59
N MET A 339 -24.55 -14.84 8.04
CA MET A 339 -24.60 -16.28 8.22
C MET A 339 -24.46 -16.67 9.70
N ALA A 340 -23.58 -16.00 10.45
CA ALA A 340 -23.37 -16.28 11.88
C ALA A 340 -24.62 -15.90 12.69
N LEU A 341 -25.21 -14.73 12.44
CA LEU A 341 -26.44 -14.29 13.10
C LEU A 341 -27.62 -15.24 12.82
N LYS A 342 -27.71 -15.78 11.59
CA LYS A 342 -28.74 -16.76 11.18
C LYS A 342 -28.57 -18.17 11.76
N LEU A 343 -27.55 -18.40 12.58
CA LEU A 343 -27.41 -19.68 13.31
C LEU A 343 -28.41 -19.79 14.48
N TRP A 344 -29.17 -18.72 14.74
CA TRP A 344 -30.15 -18.59 15.81
C TRP A 344 -31.59 -18.65 15.35
#